data_AF-A0A7W7U8V6-F1
#
_entry.id   AF-A0A7W7U8V6-F1
#
_cell.length_a   1.000
_cell.length_b   1.000
_cell.length_c   1.000
_cell.angle_alpha   90.00
_cell.angle_beta   90.00
_cell.angle_gamma   90.00
#
_symmetry.space_group_name_H-M   'P 1'
#
loop_
_entity.id
_entity.type
_entity.pdbx_description
1 polymer ?
#
loop_
_entity_poly.entity_id
_entity_poly.type
_entity_poly.pdbx_seq_one_letter_code
_entity_poly.pdbx_strand_id
1 'polypeptide(L)'
;MSAPAPRSSPLALTVLSLLHYRPLHPYGMQRLIKEWGKDQVVNVGQRTSIHRTVERLVAAGLVEVHEVERDEQYAERTVYRITEEGRRVAREWLLDMLGTPKPEYPQFPVALSFALMLTPEEALTVLDGRAAALARTVDALDARLADEDDDGLGRVIWLETEYQRAMAAAELRWLTAVTDDLRAGRLRWSWEELTGLAGPGAG
;
A
#
# COMPACT_ATOMS: atom_id res chain seq x y z
N MET A 1 31.60 15.09 -0.53
CA MET A 1 30.17 15.41 -0.72
C MET A 1 29.37 14.23 -0.20
N SER A 2 28.64 14.39 0.91
CA SER A 2 27.75 13.32 1.38
C SER A 2 26.67 13.05 0.32
N ALA A 3 26.38 11.79 0.06
CA ALA A 3 25.29 11.40 -0.82
C ALA A 3 23.98 12.05 -0.34
N PRO A 4 23.07 12.47 -1.25
CA PRO A 4 21.78 13.02 -0.85
C PRO A 4 21.04 12.01 0.02
N ALA A 5 20.45 12.49 1.12
CA ALA A 5 19.67 11.65 2.02
C ALA A 5 18.57 10.90 1.21
N PRO A 6 18.43 9.59 1.39
CA PRO A 6 17.48 8.81 0.62
C PRO A 6 16.06 9.30 0.91
N ARG A 7 15.23 9.41 -0.12
CA ARG A 7 13.81 9.73 0.06
C ARG A 7 13.09 8.60 0.81
N SER A 8 12.21 8.96 1.73
CA SER A 8 11.31 8.05 2.41
C SER A 8 10.42 7.31 1.40
N SER A 9 10.19 6.02 1.62
CA SER A 9 9.18 5.25 0.90
C SER A 9 8.59 4.17 1.82
N PRO A 10 7.36 3.68 1.57
CA PRO A 10 6.77 2.61 2.39
C PRO A 10 7.68 1.38 2.50
N LEU A 11 8.27 0.96 1.37
CA LEU A 11 9.20 -0.17 1.35
C LEU A 11 10.49 0.10 2.15
N ALA A 12 11.05 1.31 2.07
CA ALA A 12 12.26 1.64 2.81
C ALA A 12 12.02 1.69 4.33
N LEU A 13 10.90 2.30 4.77
CA LEU A 13 10.51 2.29 6.17
C LEU A 13 10.26 0.85 6.67
N THR A 14 9.65 0.00 5.85
CA THR A 14 9.43 -1.42 6.16
C THR A 14 10.75 -2.16 6.34
N VAL A 15 11.70 -2.00 5.42
CA VAL A 15 13.04 -2.63 5.51
C VAL A 15 13.76 -2.17 6.78
N LEU A 16 13.76 -0.87 7.09
CA LEU A 16 14.37 -0.35 8.31
C LEU A 16 13.68 -0.92 9.56
N SER A 17 12.35 -1.01 9.56
CA SER A 17 11.58 -1.55 10.70
C SER A 17 11.87 -3.03 10.95
N LEU A 18 12.00 -3.84 9.90
CA LEU A 18 12.38 -5.25 10.01
C LEU A 18 13.81 -5.40 10.54
N LEU A 19 14.74 -4.57 10.06
CA LEU A 19 16.12 -4.57 10.52
C LEU A 19 16.30 -4.02 11.94
N HIS A 20 15.35 -3.21 12.40
CA HIS A 20 15.26 -2.79 13.80
C HIS A 20 14.91 -3.97 14.72
N TYR A 21 14.04 -4.88 14.25
CA TYR A 21 13.69 -6.09 14.99
C TYR A 21 14.85 -7.07 15.09
N ARG A 22 15.54 -7.36 13.97
CA ARG A 22 16.75 -8.20 13.95
C ARG A 22 17.54 -8.07 12.63
N PRO A 23 18.83 -8.46 12.61
CA PRO A 23 19.58 -8.60 11.36
C PRO A 23 18.94 -9.64 10.42
N LEU A 24 18.86 -9.32 9.13
CA LEU A 24 18.18 -10.15 8.12
C LEU A 24 18.87 -10.07 6.75
N HIS A 25 18.83 -11.19 6.03
CA HIS A 25 19.06 -11.22 4.58
C HIS A 25 17.78 -10.77 3.83
N PRO A 26 17.86 -10.17 2.62
CA PRO A 26 16.69 -9.76 1.82
C PRO A 26 15.58 -10.81 1.66
N TYR A 27 15.95 -12.08 1.54
CA TYR A 27 14.99 -13.19 1.50
C TYR A 27 14.20 -13.35 2.81
N GLY A 28 14.86 -13.22 3.95
CA GLY A 28 14.21 -13.24 5.27
C GLY A 28 13.26 -12.05 5.46
N MET A 29 13.65 -10.87 4.96
CA MET A 29 12.75 -9.71 4.93
C MET A 29 11.51 -10.00 4.08
N GLN A 30 11.67 -10.58 2.89
CA GLN A 30 10.53 -10.93 2.03
C GLN A 30 9.58 -11.92 2.71
N ARG A 31 10.12 -12.91 3.43
CA ARG A 31 9.31 -13.86 4.19
C ARG A 31 8.53 -13.18 5.31
N LEU A 32 9.19 -12.37 6.15
CA LEU A 32 8.52 -11.68 7.25
C LEU A 32 7.45 -10.69 6.77
N ILE A 33 7.67 -9.99 5.65
CA ILE A 33 6.64 -9.11 5.08
C ILE A 33 5.36 -9.88 4.74
N LYS A 34 5.49 -11.09 4.19
CA LYS A 34 4.34 -11.95 3.90
C LYS A 34 3.72 -12.54 5.16
N GLU A 35 4.56 -13.06 6.06
CA GLU A 35 4.12 -13.67 7.32
C GLU A 35 3.35 -12.67 8.20
N TRP A 36 3.75 -11.39 8.19
CA TRP A 36 3.07 -10.31 8.92
C TRP A 36 1.95 -9.64 8.13
N GLY A 37 1.59 -10.15 6.93
CA GLY A 37 0.54 -9.58 6.08
C GLY A 37 0.83 -8.16 5.56
N LYS A 38 2.09 -7.71 5.63
CA LYS A 38 2.51 -6.36 5.19
C LYS A 38 2.55 -6.22 3.67
N ASP A 39 2.41 -7.31 2.92
CA ASP A 39 2.19 -7.28 1.48
C ASP A 39 0.84 -6.65 1.08
N GLN A 40 -0.08 -6.49 2.04
CA GLN A 40 -1.34 -5.75 1.84
C GLN A 40 -1.16 -4.22 1.87
N VAL A 41 -0.09 -3.71 2.49
CA VAL A 41 0.16 -2.26 2.67
C VAL A 41 1.42 -1.76 1.97
N VAL A 42 2.31 -2.67 1.60
CA VAL A 42 3.55 -2.34 0.90
C VAL A 42 3.64 -3.20 -0.34
N ASN A 43 3.77 -2.55 -1.49
CA ASN A 43 3.99 -3.27 -2.74
C ASN A 43 5.40 -3.89 -2.76
N VAL A 44 5.47 -5.16 -2.36
CA VAL A 44 6.66 -6.03 -2.45
C VAL A 44 6.61 -6.98 -3.65
N GLY A 45 5.70 -6.75 -4.60
CA GLY A 45 5.42 -7.67 -5.70
C GLY A 45 6.63 -7.98 -6.60
N GLN A 46 7.62 -7.09 -6.65
CA GLN A 46 8.86 -7.32 -7.39
C GLN A 46 9.98 -7.74 -6.43
N ARG A 47 10.49 -8.98 -6.55
CA ARG A 47 11.66 -9.48 -5.77
C ARG A 47 12.84 -8.52 -5.76
N THR A 48 13.12 -7.87 -6.90
CA THR A 48 14.22 -6.93 -7.07
C THR A 48 14.07 -5.63 -6.26
N SER A 49 12.84 -5.29 -5.82
CA SER A 49 12.57 -4.05 -5.09
C SER A 49 13.25 -4.02 -3.72
N ILE A 50 13.27 -5.14 -2.99
CA ILE A 50 13.89 -5.24 -1.67
C ILE A 50 15.41 -5.10 -1.81
N HIS A 51 16.04 -5.83 -2.74
CA HIS A 51 17.48 -5.73 -2.99
C HIS A 51 17.92 -4.30 -3.31
N ARG A 52 17.28 -3.65 -4.29
CA ARG A 52 17.57 -2.25 -4.63
C ARG A 52 17.34 -1.29 -3.46
N THR A 53 16.33 -1.57 -2.64
CA THR A 53 16.05 -0.74 -1.46
C THR A 53 17.16 -0.89 -0.42
N VAL A 54 17.59 -2.11 -0.13
CA VAL A 54 18.70 -2.38 0.80
C VAL A 54 19.99 -1.73 0.30
N GLU A 55 20.35 -1.91 -0.98
CA GLU A 55 21.53 -1.28 -1.59
C GLU A 55 21.51 0.24 -1.43
N ARG A 56 20.36 0.88 -1.68
CA ARG A 56 20.19 2.33 -1.49
C ARG A 56 20.33 2.75 -0.03
N LEU A 57 19.80 1.96 0.91
CA LEU A 57 19.92 2.23 2.34
C LEU A 57 21.36 2.04 2.84
N VAL A 58 22.10 1.08 2.27
CA VAL A 58 23.54 0.88 2.52
C VAL A 58 24.35 2.05 1.98
N ALA A 59 24.11 2.47 0.74
CA ALA A 59 24.76 3.64 0.14
C ALA A 59 24.51 4.93 0.94
N ALA A 60 23.39 5.00 1.66
CA ALA A 60 23.03 6.10 2.54
C ALA A 60 23.54 5.97 3.99
N GLY A 61 24.20 4.87 4.34
CA GLY A 61 24.69 4.62 5.71
C GLY A 61 23.59 4.33 6.73
N LEU A 62 22.36 4.03 6.30
CA LEU A 62 21.23 3.69 7.17
C LEU A 62 21.20 2.20 7.53
N VAL A 63 21.84 1.38 6.70
CA VAL A 63 21.97 -0.07 6.85
C VAL A 63 23.42 -0.43 6.57
N GLU A 64 23.93 -1.47 7.23
CA GLU A 64 25.28 -1.98 7.02
C GLU A 64 25.30 -3.50 6.96
N VAL A 65 26.37 -4.05 6.37
CA VAL A 65 26.59 -5.50 6.36
C VAL A 65 26.88 -5.95 7.79
N HIS A 66 26.11 -6.94 8.25
CA HIS A 66 26.31 -7.58 9.54
C HIS A 66 27.27 -8.76 9.43
N GLU A 67 26.99 -9.66 8.48
CA GLU A 67 27.77 -10.88 8.24
C GLU A 67 27.56 -11.33 6.78
N VAL A 68 28.56 -12.05 6.24
CA VAL A 68 28.41 -12.78 4.98
C VAL A 68 28.47 -14.25 5.31
N GLU A 69 27.31 -14.91 5.28
CA GLU A 69 27.21 -16.34 5.51
C GLU A 69 27.67 -17.06 4.23
N ARG A 70 28.69 -17.91 4.36
CA ARG A 70 29.14 -18.83 3.31
C ARG A 70 28.54 -20.19 3.60
N ASP A 71 27.61 -20.60 2.76
CA ASP A 71 27.05 -21.95 2.79
C ASP A 71 27.73 -22.75 1.67
N GLU A 72 28.42 -23.84 1.99
CA GLU A 72 29.20 -24.63 1.02
C GLU A 72 28.34 -25.21 -0.13
N GLN A 73 27.01 -25.20 0.02
CA GLN A 73 26.05 -25.69 -0.99
C GLN A 73 25.18 -24.59 -1.63
N TYR A 74 25.26 -23.33 -1.21
CA TYR A 74 24.45 -22.22 -1.75
C TYR A 74 25.27 -20.92 -1.97
N ALA A 75 24.72 -19.99 -2.77
CA ALA A 75 25.34 -18.68 -2.95
C ALA A 75 25.49 -17.93 -1.61
N GLU A 76 26.58 -17.15 -1.47
CA GLU A 76 26.85 -16.33 -0.29
C GLU A 76 25.62 -15.47 0.09
N ARG A 77 25.26 -15.45 1.38
CA ARG A 77 24.12 -14.68 1.90
C ARG A 77 24.61 -13.52 2.76
N THR A 78 24.44 -12.30 2.26
CA THR A 78 24.74 -11.09 3.03
C THR A 78 23.60 -10.74 3.98
N VAL A 79 23.86 -10.83 5.28
CA VAL A 79 22.96 -10.39 6.34
C VAL A 79 23.21 -8.92 6.61
N TYR A 80 22.14 -8.14 6.74
CA TYR A 80 22.22 -6.70 7.01
C TYR A 80 21.69 -6.37 8.40
N ARG A 81 22.16 -5.26 8.97
CA ARG A 81 21.63 -4.67 10.21
C ARG A 81 21.41 -3.17 10.03
N ILE A 82 20.46 -2.61 10.80
CA ILE A 82 20.23 -1.16 10.83
C ILE A 82 21.35 -0.45 11.63
N THR A 83 21.77 0.72 11.17
CA THR A 83 22.71 1.60 11.90
C THR A 83 21.95 2.47 12.91
N GLU A 84 22.68 3.16 13.81
CA GLU A 84 22.03 4.13 14.73
C GLU A 84 21.35 5.27 13.95
N GLU A 85 22.02 5.77 12.92
CA GLU A 85 21.48 6.76 12.00
C GLU A 85 20.24 6.23 11.26
N GLY A 86 20.27 4.95 10.85
CA GLY A 86 19.11 4.28 10.27
C GLY A 86 17.89 4.24 11.21
N ARG A 87 18.10 4.00 12.52
CA ARG A 87 17.02 4.01 13.53
C ARG A 87 16.42 5.42 13.66
N ARG A 88 17.26 6.45 13.72
CA ARG A 88 16.83 7.85 13.78
C ARG A 88 15.99 8.23 12.56
N VAL A 89 16.50 7.94 11.37
CA VAL A 89 15.81 8.25 10.10
C VAL A 89 14.51 7.47 9.94
N ALA A 90 14.47 6.19 10.33
CA ALA A 90 13.24 5.39 10.31
C ALA A 90 12.14 6.03 11.17
N ARG A 91 12.51 6.49 12.38
CA ARG A 91 11.57 7.18 13.28
C ARG A 91 11.08 8.51 12.69
N GLU A 92 11.96 9.28 12.05
CA GLU A 92 11.58 10.54 11.39
C GLU A 92 10.61 10.29 10.23
N TRP A 93 10.89 9.30 9.39
CA TRP A 93 9.98 8.92 8.31
C TRP A 93 8.64 8.42 8.83
N LEU A 94 8.63 7.62 9.91
CA LEU A 94 7.39 7.16 10.52
C LEU A 94 6.54 8.34 11.03
N LEU A 95 7.16 9.29 11.73
CA LEU A 95 6.46 10.48 12.22
C LEU A 95 5.91 11.34 11.08
N ASP A 96 6.69 11.54 10.01
CA ASP A 96 6.25 12.31 8.85
C ASP A 96 5.13 11.59 8.08
N MET A 97 5.23 10.26 7.88
CA MET A 97 4.17 9.49 7.20
C MET A 97 2.85 9.47 7.99
N LEU A 98 2.91 9.46 9.33
CA LEU A 98 1.73 9.50 10.19
C LEU A 98 1.16 10.92 10.35
N GLY A 99 2.04 11.92 10.46
CA GLY A 99 1.66 13.30 10.80
C GLY A 99 1.38 14.21 9.60
N THR A 100 1.91 13.89 8.42
CA THR A 100 1.82 14.74 7.23
C THR A 100 1.04 14.03 6.12
N PRO A 101 -0.24 14.41 5.89
CA PRO A 101 -0.98 13.93 4.72
C PRO A 101 -0.27 14.36 3.43
N LYS A 102 0.14 13.38 2.62
CA LYS A 102 0.72 13.63 1.30
C LYS A 102 -0.27 13.23 0.22
N PRO A 103 -0.28 13.91 -0.95
CA PRO A 103 -1.09 13.46 -2.08
C PRO A 103 -0.72 12.03 -2.46
N GLU A 104 -1.69 11.13 -2.32
CA GLU A 104 -1.62 9.80 -2.89
C GLU A 104 -2.20 9.83 -4.30
N TYR A 105 -1.70 8.95 -5.17
CA TYR A 105 -2.18 8.83 -6.56
C TYR A 105 -2.80 7.44 -6.77
N PRO A 106 -3.93 7.13 -6.09
CA PRO A 106 -4.63 5.86 -6.25
C PRO A 106 -5.22 5.71 -7.65
N GLN A 107 -5.21 4.48 -8.18
CA GLN A 107 -5.70 4.21 -9.54
C GLN A 107 -7.21 4.43 -9.70
N PHE A 108 -7.99 4.15 -8.65
CA PHE A 108 -9.45 4.17 -8.76
C PHE A 108 -10.04 5.58 -8.98
N PRO A 109 -9.66 6.64 -8.24
CA PRO A 109 -10.07 8.01 -8.57
C PRO A 109 -9.65 8.47 -9.96
N VAL A 110 -8.49 8.02 -10.45
CA VAL A 110 -8.07 8.29 -11.84
C VAL A 110 -9.03 7.60 -12.81
N ALA A 111 -9.35 6.32 -12.62
CA ALA A 111 -10.33 5.63 -13.46
C ALA A 111 -11.72 6.30 -13.43
N LEU A 112 -12.18 6.78 -12.25
CA LEU A 112 -13.43 7.54 -12.13
C LEU A 112 -13.40 8.84 -12.92
N SER A 113 -12.27 9.55 -12.95
CA SER A 113 -12.12 10.79 -13.74
C SER A 113 -12.30 10.58 -15.24
N PHE A 114 -12.13 9.33 -15.72
CA PHE A 114 -12.32 8.92 -17.10
C PHE A 114 -13.53 7.98 -17.29
N ALA A 115 -14.42 7.87 -16.30
CA ALA A 115 -15.57 6.95 -16.35
C ALA A 115 -16.54 7.25 -17.51
N LEU A 116 -16.56 8.50 -17.99
CA LEU A 116 -17.36 8.93 -19.15
C LEU A 116 -16.94 8.30 -20.48
N MET A 117 -15.81 7.58 -20.52
CA MET A 117 -15.43 6.72 -21.65
C MET A 117 -16.27 5.45 -21.74
N LEU A 118 -17.01 5.09 -20.68
CA LEU A 118 -17.88 3.92 -20.61
C LEU A 118 -19.35 4.34 -20.78
N THR A 119 -20.20 3.40 -21.18
CA THR A 119 -21.65 3.58 -21.05
C THR A 119 -22.06 3.45 -19.57
N PRO A 120 -23.23 4.00 -19.16
CA PRO A 120 -23.75 3.79 -17.81
C PRO A 120 -23.87 2.31 -17.41
N GLU A 121 -24.21 1.42 -18.36
CA GLU A 121 -24.34 -0.03 -18.13
C GLU A 121 -22.98 -0.71 -17.92
N GLU A 122 -21.97 -0.31 -18.71
CA GLU A 122 -20.58 -0.77 -18.54
C GLU A 122 -20.03 -0.32 -17.19
N ALA A 123 -20.23 0.96 -16.84
CA ALA A 123 -19.83 1.53 -15.56
C ALA A 123 -20.51 0.81 -14.39
N LEU A 124 -21.82 0.56 -14.47
CA LEU A 124 -22.56 -0.18 -13.46
C LEU A 124 -21.97 -1.58 -13.26
N THR A 125 -21.72 -2.31 -14.35
CA THR A 125 -21.18 -3.68 -14.30
C THR A 125 -19.83 -3.75 -13.58
N VAL A 126 -18.89 -2.85 -13.93
CA VAL A 126 -17.55 -2.87 -13.31
C VAL A 126 -17.56 -2.37 -11.86
N LEU A 127 -18.39 -1.37 -11.56
CA LEU A 127 -18.52 -0.82 -10.20
C LEU A 127 -19.21 -1.81 -9.25
N ASP A 128 -20.19 -2.58 -9.73
CA ASP A 128 -20.81 -3.66 -8.95
C ASP A 128 -19.81 -4.78 -8.63
N GLY A 129 -19.00 -5.18 -9.61
CA GLY A 129 -17.92 -6.14 -9.38
C GLY A 129 -16.94 -5.67 -8.31
N ARG A 130 -16.59 -4.37 -8.34
CA ARG A 130 -15.73 -3.74 -7.33
C ARG A 130 -16.40 -3.68 -5.94
N ALA A 131 -17.68 -3.30 -5.87
CA ALA A 131 -18.45 -3.26 -4.63
C ALA A 131 -18.50 -4.65 -3.97
N ALA A 132 -18.78 -5.70 -4.75
CA ALA A 132 -18.77 -7.08 -4.25
C ALA A 132 -17.40 -7.52 -3.74
N ALA A 133 -16.30 -7.08 -4.37
CA ALA A 133 -14.95 -7.34 -3.88
C ALA A 133 -14.66 -6.63 -2.55
N LEU A 134 -15.04 -5.35 -2.43
CA LEU A 134 -14.88 -4.60 -1.19
C LEU A 134 -15.73 -5.15 -0.04
N ALA A 135 -16.94 -5.63 -0.31
CA ALA A 135 -17.76 -6.31 0.69
C ALA A 135 -17.03 -7.52 1.29
N ARG A 136 -16.45 -8.39 0.44
CA ARG A 136 -15.62 -9.51 0.91
C ARG A 136 -14.39 -9.06 1.69
N THR A 137 -13.77 -7.94 1.31
CA THR A 137 -12.65 -7.36 2.06
C THR A 137 -13.08 -6.87 3.43
N VAL A 138 -14.22 -6.19 3.55
CA VAL A 138 -14.77 -5.74 4.83
C VAL A 138 -15.07 -6.95 5.72
N ASP A 139 -15.74 -7.97 5.20
CA ASP A 139 -16.06 -9.19 5.96
C ASP A 139 -14.79 -9.90 6.48
N ALA A 140 -13.74 -9.98 5.65
CA ALA A 140 -12.48 -10.58 6.03
C ALA A 140 -11.73 -9.77 7.10
N LEU A 141 -11.81 -8.44 7.06
CA LEU A 141 -11.22 -7.56 8.07
C LEU A 141 -12.02 -7.59 9.38
N ASP A 142 -13.35 -7.66 9.30
CA ASP A 142 -14.22 -7.84 10.46
C ASP A 142 -13.94 -9.16 11.18
N ALA A 143 -13.75 -10.26 10.42
CA ALA A 143 -13.34 -11.54 11.00
C ALA A 143 -11.97 -11.44 11.71
N ARG A 144 -11.00 -10.74 11.12
CA ARG A 144 -9.68 -10.52 11.73
C ARG A 144 -9.74 -9.71 13.02
N LEU A 145 -10.60 -8.69 13.06
CA LEU A 145 -10.81 -7.87 14.25
C LEU A 145 -11.64 -8.60 15.33
N ALA A 146 -12.38 -9.64 14.96
CA ALA A 146 -13.11 -10.47 15.92
C ALA A 146 -12.22 -11.49 16.63
N ASP A 147 -11.13 -11.94 16.00
CA ASP A 147 -10.10 -12.81 16.58
C ASP A 147 -9.13 -12.03 17.51
N GLU A 148 -9.62 -10.99 18.20
CA GLU A 148 -8.85 -10.20 19.17
C GLU A 148 -8.51 -11.05 20.42
N ASP A 149 -7.47 -11.88 20.31
CA ASP A 149 -6.76 -12.44 21.47
C ASP A 149 -5.99 -11.30 22.16
N ASP A 150 -6.33 -11.07 23.43
CA ASP A 150 -5.68 -10.04 24.26
C ASP A 150 -4.29 -10.53 24.72
N ASP A 151 -3.32 -10.49 23.82
CA ASP A 151 -1.90 -10.74 24.10
C ASP A 151 -1.25 -9.61 24.95
N GLY A 152 -2.06 -8.78 25.62
CA GLY A 152 -1.62 -7.69 26.50
C GLY A 152 -1.08 -6.45 25.77
N LEU A 153 -0.98 -6.49 24.44
CA LEU A 153 -0.62 -5.34 23.60
C LEU A 153 -1.84 -4.47 23.26
N GLY A 154 -3.06 -4.99 23.47
CA GLY A 154 -4.32 -4.28 23.25
C GLY A 154 -4.53 -3.78 21.82
N ARG A 155 -5.43 -2.80 21.65
CA ARG A 155 -5.85 -2.23 20.35
C ARG A 155 -4.72 -1.74 19.43
N VAL A 156 -3.54 -1.42 19.97
CA VAL A 156 -2.46 -0.76 19.20
C VAL A 156 -1.98 -1.60 18.01
N ILE A 157 -1.98 -2.93 18.15
CA ILE A 157 -1.54 -3.85 17.07
C ILE A 157 -2.57 -3.96 15.93
N TRP A 158 -3.81 -3.57 16.19
CA TRP A 158 -4.93 -3.66 15.24
C TRP A 158 -5.24 -2.35 14.52
N LEU A 159 -4.60 -1.23 14.88
CA LEU A 159 -4.87 0.09 14.31
C LEU A 159 -4.78 0.14 12.78
N GLU A 160 -3.83 -0.58 12.18
CA GLU A 160 -3.71 -0.68 10.73
C GLU A 160 -4.92 -1.41 10.10
N THR A 161 -5.32 -2.54 10.69
CA THR A 161 -6.50 -3.31 10.27
C THR A 161 -7.78 -2.51 10.42
N GLU A 162 -7.95 -1.78 11.53
CA GLU A 162 -9.08 -0.88 11.76
C GLU A 162 -9.15 0.20 10.67
N TYR A 163 -8.00 0.83 10.34
CA TYR A 163 -7.93 1.84 9.30
C TYR A 163 -8.32 1.26 7.93
N GLN A 164 -7.75 0.10 7.55
CA GLN A 164 -8.09 -0.56 6.29
C GLN A 164 -9.59 -0.86 6.20
N ARG A 165 -10.17 -1.36 7.30
CA ARG A 165 -11.60 -1.69 7.40
C ARG A 165 -12.47 -0.45 7.26
N ALA A 166 -12.10 0.65 7.92
CA ALA A 166 -12.80 1.92 7.83
C ALA A 166 -12.81 2.46 6.40
N MET A 167 -11.66 2.43 5.71
CA MET A 167 -11.53 2.92 4.33
C MET A 167 -12.28 2.03 3.33
N ALA A 168 -12.16 0.71 3.43
CA ALA A 168 -12.88 -0.23 2.57
C ALA A 168 -14.40 -0.08 2.73
N ALA A 169 -14.89 0.05 3.97
CA ALA A 169 -16.30 0.27 4.24
C ALA A 169 -16.79 1.63 3.72
N ALA A 170 -15.96 2.68 3.80
CA ALA A 170 -16.30 3.99 3.25
C ALA A 170 -16.45 3.94 1.72
N GLU A 171 -15.51 3.31 1.03
CA GLU A 171 -15.57 3.14 -0.41
C GLU A 171 -16.77 2.27 -0.83
N LEU A 172 -17.02 1.17 -0.12
CA LEU A 172 -18.18 0.31 -0.37
C LEU A 172 -19.49 1.08 -0.27
N ARG A 173 -19.69 1.87 0.80
CA ARG A 173 -20.90 2.69 0.97
C ARG A 173 -21.09 3.66 -0.19
N TRP A 174 -20.01 4.30 -0.64
CA TRP A 174 -20.06 5.22 -1.77
C TRP A 174 -20.41 4.50 -3.08
N LEU A 175 -19.78 3.35 -3.34
CA LEU A 175 -20.05 2.53 -4.53
C LEU A 175 -21.50 2.06 -4.57
N THR A 176 -22.05 1.57 -3.45
CA THR A 176 -23.45 1.15 -3.37
C THR A 176 -24.38 2.30 -3.74
N ALA A 177 -24.15 3.51 -3.23
CA ALA A 177 -24.97 4.66 -3.59
C ALA A 177 -24.90 5.00 -5.09
N VAL A 178 -23.69 4.97 -5.67
CA VAL A 178 -23.48 5.25 -7.10
C VAL A 178 -24.13 4.18 -7.98
N THR A 179 -23.99 2.90 -7.64
CA THR A 179 -24.59 1.83 -8.45
C THR A 179 -26.11 1.81 -8.32
N ASP A 180 -26.66 2.20 -7.16
CA ASP A 180 -28.10 2.41 -7.00
C ASP A 180 -28.61 3.59 -7.85
N ASP A 181 -27.84 4.68 -7.96
CA ASP A 181 -28.19 5.80 -8.85
C ASP A 181 -28.13 5.40 -10.33
N LEU A 182 -27.15 4.60 -10.74
CA LEU A 182 -27.04 4.05 -12.10
C LEU A 182 -28.23 3.12 -12.42
N ARG A 183 -28.55 2.17 -11.52
CA ARG A 183 -29.69 1.25 -11.68
C ARG A 183 -31.02 1.98 -11.77
N ALA A 184 -31.18 3.05 -10.98
CA ALA A 184 -32.39 3.86 -10.99
C ALA A 184 -32.45 4.87 -12.14
N GLY A 185 -31.40 4.97 -12.97
CA GLY A 185 -31.29 5.94 -14.05
C GLY A 185 -31.16 7.40 -13.58
N ARG A 186 -30.88 7.63 -12.28
CA ARG A 186 -30.60 8.96 -11.72
C ARG A 186 -29.24 9.48 -12.16
N LEU A 187 -28.29 8.57 -12.37
CA LEU A 187 -26.99 8.85 -12.95
C LEU A 187 -26.96 8.24 -14.36
N ARG A 188 -26.98 9.08 -15.39
CA ARG A 188 -26.97 8.66 -16.80
C ARG A 188 -26.26 9.71 -17.66
N TRP A 189 -25.65 9.25 -18.73
CA TRP A 189 -25.01 10.11 -19.73
C TRP A 189 -25.00 9.39 -21.09
N SER A 190 -24.89 10.17 -22.16
CA SER A 190 -24.61 9.69 -23.51
C SER A 190 -23.45 10.46 -24.11
N TRP A 191 -22.73 9.84 -25.05
CA TRP A 191 -21.59 10.47 -25.69
C TRP A 191 -21.99 11.72 -26.51
N GLU A 192 -23.21 11.73 -27.05
CA GLU A 192 -23.79 12.88 -27.74
C GLU A 192 -24.03 14.07 -26.79
N GLU A 193 -24.56 13.83 -25.59
CA GLU A 193 -24.72 14.88 -24.57
C GLU A 193 -23.37 15.43 -24.10
N LEU A 194 -22.39 14.55 -23.93
CA LEU A 194 -21.04 14.93 -23.49
C LEU A 194 -20.28 15.75 -24.53
N THR A 195 -20.40 15.39 -25.82
CA THR A 195 -19.78 16.18 -26.90
C THR A 195 -20.50 17.49 -27.18
N GLY A 196 -21.82 17.53 -27.00
CA GLY A 196 -22.59 18.78 -27.02
C GLY A 196 -22.16 19.77 -25.93
N LEU A 197 -21.74 19.27 -24.76
CA LEU A 197 -21.22 20.08 -23.64
C LEU A 197 -19.78 20.58 -23.87
N ALA A 198 -18.97 19.89 -24.67
CA ALA A 198 -17.57 20.25 -24.93
C ALA A 198 -17.39 21.50 -25.82
N GLY A 199 -18.45 21.98 -26.47
CA GLY A 199 -18.44 23.15 -27.35
C GLY A 199 -17.60 22.96 -28.64
N PRO A 200 -17.86 23.74 -29.70
CA PRO A 200 -17.08 23.66 -30.94
C PRO A 200 -15.72 24.32 -30.74
N GLY A 201 -14.75 23.61 -30.15
CA GLY A 201 -13.42 24.18 -29.91
C GLY A 201 -12.31 23.23 -29.45
N ALA A 202 -12.58 21.93 -29.29
CA ALA A 202 -11.55 20.96 -28.94
C ALA A 202 -11.28 20.00 -30.12
N GLY A 203 -10.46 20.46 -31.06
CA GLY A 203 -9.85 19.68 -32.13
C GLY A 203 -8.36 19.98 -32.19
#